data_AF-A0A8S3JF72-F1
#
_entry.id   AF-A0A8S3JF72-F1
#
_cell.length_a   1.000
_cell.length_b   1.000
_cell.length_c   1.000
_cell.angle_alpha   90.00
_cell.angle_beta   90.00
_cell.angle_gamma   90.00
#
_symmetry.space_group_name_H-M   'P 1'
#
loop_
_entity.id
_entity.type
_entity.pdbx_description
1 polymer ?
#
loop_
_entity_poly.entity_id
_entity_poly.type
_entity_poly.pdbx_seq_one_letter_code
_entity_poly.pdbx_strand_id
1 'polypeptide(L)'
;MPTSTYQYESGGDPEAIPTLTWNGLKNFHASHYHPTNGRFFTYGSFPLSDTLAFLNDYLNHYEQQKTKTISLALTEESHWNQSRSVNITCSPQSFVVDSNKTTTVSVSYLLGSIRNTWETFLLNIVCSLLVDSEKSPFYKKLIIPNIGTNYSPDTG
;
A
#
# COMPACT_ATOMS: atom_id res chain seq x y z
N MET A 1 -12.94 -0.78 -9.89
CA MET A 1 -12.16 -0.44 -8.69
C MET A 1 -12.03 -1.68 -7.80
N PRO A 2 -11.03 -1.73 -6.90
CA PRO A 2 -10.91 -2.80 -5.91
C PRO A 2 -12.19 -2.90 -5.05
N THR A 3 -12.47 -4.08 -4.50
CA THR A 3 -13.64 -4.31 -3.63
C THR A 3 -13.37 -4.01 -2.16
N SER A 4 -12.10 -3.89 -1.78
CA SER A 4 -11.65 -3.67 -0.41
C SER A 4 -11.33 -2.20 -0.12
N THR A 5 -10.80 -1.92 1.08
CA THR A 5 -10.41 -0.55 1.50
C THR A 5 -9.40 0.13 0.58
N TYR A 6 -8.69 -0.64 -0.27
CA TYR A 6 -7.70 -0.12 -1.21
C TYR A 6 -8.28 0.73 -2.35
N GLN A 7 -9.60 0.85 -2.46
CA GLN A 7 -10.23 1.81 -3.38
C GLN A 7 -10.28 3.25 -2.83
N TYR A 8 -9.96 3.47 -1.56
CA TYR A 8 -10.05 4.77 -0.90
C TYR A 8 -8.66 5.40 -0.68
N GLU A 9 -8.59 6.73 -0.78
CA GLU A 9 -7.40 7.50 -0.44
C GLU A 9 -7.23 7.62 1.08
N SER A 10 -6.42 6.75 1.67
CA SER A 10 -6.20 6.73 3.12
C SER A 10 -5.54 8.00 3.67
N GLY A 11 -4.82 8.73 2.82
CA GLY A 11 -4.26 10.05 3.16
C GLY A 11 -5.33 11.15 3.28
N GLY A 12 -6.53 10.89 2.76
CA GLY A 12 -7.63 11.84 2.67
C GLY A 12 -7.64 12.57 1.34
N ASP A 13 -8.70 12.34 0.57
CA ASP A 13 -9.03 13.17 -0.59
C ASP A 13 -9.37 14.59 -0.11
N PRO A 14 -8.70 15.65 -0.61
CA PRO A 14 -8.98 17.04 -0.26
C PRO A 14 -10.46 17.44 -0.32
N GLU A 15 -11.23 16.89 -1.27
CA GLU A 15 -12.66 17.18 -1.39
C GLU A 15 -13.49 16.45 -0.30
N ALA A 16 -13.03 15.29 0.17
CA ALA A 16 -13.71 14.49 1.18
C ALA A 16 -13.32 14.88 2.61
N ILE A 17 -12.11 15.38 2.85
CA ILE A 17 -11.61 15.75 4.19
C ILE A 17 -12.59 16.64 4.97
N PRO A 18 -13.18 17.71 4.40
CA PRO A 18 -14.11 18.59 5.11
C PRO A 18 -15.40 17.91 5.60
N THR A 19 -15.72 16.72 5.06
CA THR A 19 -16.91 15.94 5.45
C THR A 19 -16.69 15.13 6.74
N LEU A 20 -15.44 15.00 7.20
CA LEU A 20 -15.10 14.26 8.42
C LEU A 20 -15.62 14.99 9.66
N THR A 21 -16.52 14.34 10.40
CA THR A 21 -17.04 14.87 11.67
C THR A 21 -16.17 14.48 12.86
N TRP A 22 -16.18 15.32 13.90
CA TRP A 22 -15.51 15.01 15.18
C TRP A 22 -15.94 13.66 15.77
N ASN A 23 -17.23 13.34 15.70
CA ASN A 23 -17.73 12.05 16.17
C ASN A 23 -17.24 10.89 15.28
N GLY A 24 -17.15 11.09 13.95
CA GLY A 24 -16.56 10.13 13.03
C GLY A 24 -15.10 9.81 13.39
N LEU A 25 -14.30 10.85 13.67
CA LEU A 25 -12.91 10.68 14.11
C LEU A 25 -12.80 9.89 15.42
N LYS A 26 -13.56 10.27 16.46
CA LYS A 26 -13.57 9.54 17.74
C LYS A 26 -14.00 8.08 17.59
N ASN A 27 -15.01 7.81 16.76
CA ASN A 27 -15.51 6.46 16.51
C ASN A 27 -14.49 5.60 15.78
N PHE A 28 -13.78 6.17 14.80
CA PHE A 28 -12.68 5.50 14.11
C PHE A 28 -11.57 5.12 15.11
N HIS A 29 -11.13 6.05 15.96
CA HIS A 29 -10.15 5.77 17.00
C HIS A 29 -10.62 4.67 17.97
N ALA A 30 -11.84 4.80 18.51
CA ALA A 30 -12.40 3.84 19.46
C ALA A 30 -12.65 2.43 18.86
N SER A 31 -12.68 2.29 17.54
CA SER A 31 -12.82 1.00 16.87
C SER A 31 -11.47 0.37 16.49
N HIS A 32 -10.47 1.17 16.09
CA HIS A 32 -9.22 0.66 15.52
C HIS A 32 -8.03 0.65 16.49
N TYR A 33 -8.02 1.53 17.52
CA TYR A 33 -6.87 1.73 18.42
C TYR A 33 -6.96 0.93 19.73
N HIS A 34 -7.92 0.01 19.85
CA HIS A 34 -7.96 -0.90 20.99
C HIS A 34 -6.73 -1.83 20.95
N PRO A 35 -6.03 -2.10 22.08
CA PRO A 35 -4.80 -2.89 22.07
C PRO A 35 -4.94 -4.32 21.51
N THR A 36 -6.15 -4.90 21.52
CA THR A 36 -6.44 -6.18 20.84
C THR A 36 -6.18 -6.15 19.32
N ASN A 37 -6.32 -4.98 18.70
CA ASN A 37 -5.96 -4.74 17.29
C ASN A 37 -4.51 -4.23 17.13
N GLY A 38 -3.81 -3.99 18.24
CA GLY A 38 -2.42 -3.54 18.24
C GLY A 38 -1.45 -4.66 17.88
N ARG A 39 -0.30 -4.26 17.32
CA ARG A 39 0.90 -5.09 17.20
C ARG A 39 2.06 -4.26 17.75
N PHE A 40 2.79 -4.82 18.70
CA PHE A 40 3.93 -4.15 19.34
C PHE A 40 5.22 -4.75 18.76
N PHE A 41 6.16 -3.88 18.41
CA PHE A 41 7.45 -4.27 17.85
C PHE A 41 8.56 -3.57 18.62
N THR A 42 9.56 -4.33 19.07
CA THR A 42 10.77 -3.80 19.70
C THR A 42 12.00 -4.44 19.08
N TYR A 43 13.09 -3.67 19.04
CA TYR A 43 14.37 -4.08 18.47
C TYR A 43 15.50 -3.35 19.19
N GLY A 44 16.58 -4.06 19.51
CA GLY A 44 17.76 -3.49 20.15
C GLY A 44 18.37 -4.41 21.20
N SER A 45 19.31 -3.87 21.99
CA SER A 45 20.04 -4.59 23.03
C SER A 45 19.46 -4.45 24.44
N PHE A 46 18.38 -3.68 24.60
CA PHE A 46 17.76 -3.49 25.91
C PHE A 46 17.06 -4.77 26.40
N PRO A 47 16.98 -4.99 27.72
CA PRO A 47 16.28 -6.14 28.27
C PRO A 47 14.81 -6.16 27.84
N LEU A 48 14.41 -7.23 27.16
CA LEU A 48 13.01 -7.42 26.74
C LEU A 48 12.07 -7.51 27.95
N SER A 49 12.55 -8.02 29.09
CA SER A 49 11.79 -8.12 30.35
C SER A 49 11.16 -6.81 30.77
N ASP A 50 11.91 -5.71 30.68
CA ASP A 50 11.50 -4.41 31.18
C ASP A 50 10.41 -3.82 30.29
N THR A 51 10.56 -4.01 28.97
CA THR A 51 9.55 -3.66 27.97
C THR A 51 8.27 -4.46 28.20
N LEU A 52 8.37 -5.77 28.39
CA LEU A 52 7.21 -6.64 28.61
C LEU A 52 6.51 -6.33 29.93
N ALA A 53 7.25 -5.99 30.99
CA ALA A 53 6.67 -5.56 32.27
C ALA A 53 5.88 -4.26 32.11
N PHE A 54 6.44 -3.27 31.41
CA PHE A 54 5.75 -2.03 31.09
C PHE A 54 4.49 -2.27 30.25
N LEU A 55 4.60 -3.08 29.19
CA LEU A 55 3.46 -3.42 28.34
C LEU A 55 2.37 -4.16 29.14
N ASN A 56 2.74 -5.11 29.99
CA ASN A 56 1.79 -5.83 30.84
C ASN A 56 1.06 -4.87 31.79
N ASP A 57 1.77 -3.98 32.46
CA ASP A 57 1.17 -2.96 33.34
C ASP A 57 0.17 -2.09 32.56
N TYR A 58 0.56 -1.59 31.38
CA TYR A 58 -0.33 -0.80 30.53
C TYR A 58 -1.55 -1.59 30.04
N LEU A 59 -1.34 -2.81 29.51
CA LEU A 59 -2.37 -3.62 28.85
C LEU A 59 -3.37 -4.23 29.84
N ASN A 60 -3.00 -4.43 31.10
CA ASN A 60 -3.90 -4.94 32.15
C ASN A 60 -5.10 -4.04 32.42
N HIS A 61 -5.07 -2.78 31.98
CA HIS A 61 -6.19 -1.85 32.07
C HIS A 61 -7.26 -2.06 30.98
N TYR A 62 -7.04 -2.99 30.06
CA TYR A 62 -7.94 -3.24 28.93
C TYR A 62 -8.53 -4.65 28.99
N GLU A 63 -9.84 -4.74 28.81
CA GLU A 63 -10.51 -6.03 28.62
C GLU A 63 -10.27 -6.58 27.21
N GLN A 64 -10.10 -7.89 27.09
CA GLN A 64 -9.96 -8.52 25.79
C GLN A 64 -11.27 -8.42 24.99
N GLN A 65 -11.26 -7.67 23.90
CA GLN A 65 -12.41 -7.55 23.01
C GLN A 65 -12.44 -8.73 22.02
N LYS A 66 -13.28 -9.74 22.27
CA LYS A 66 -13.46 -10.91 21.38
C LYS A 66 -14.06 -10.57 20.00
N THR A 67 -14.78 -9.46 19.90
CA THR A 67 -15.68 -9.14 18.77
C THR A 67 -15.26 -7.93 17.93
N LYS A 68 -14.15 -7.28 18.29
CA LYS A 68 -13.61 -6.09 17.62
C LYS A 68 -12.18 -6.28 17.13
N THR A 69 -11.76 -7.51 16.90
CA THR A 69 -10.83 -7.71 15.79
C THR A 69 -11.65 -7.34 14.56
N ILE A 70 -11.61 -6.06 14.18
CA ILE A 70 -12.06 -5.62 12.86
C ILE A 70 -11.48 -6.68 11.95
N SER A 71 -12.34 -7.43 11.27
CA SER A 71 -11.89 -8.47 10.38
C SER A 71 -11.15 -7.76 9.24
N LEU A 72 -9.88 -7.46 9.48
CA LEU A 72 -8.84 -7.20 8.50
C LEU A 72 -8.57 -8.47 7.69
N ALA A 73 -9.48 -9.45 7.71
CA ALA A 73 -9.84 -10.20 6.53
C ALA A 73 -10.30 -9.21 5.44
N LEU A 74 -9.35 -8.40 4.97
CA LEU A 74 -9.29 -8.00 3.58
C LEU A 74 -9.42 -9.31 2.84
N THR A 75 -10.61 -9.55 2.33
CA THR A 75 -10.85 -10.64 1.41
C THR A 75 -9.88 -10.45 0.26
N GLU A 76 -9.20 -11.51 -0.14
CA GLU A 76 -8.30 -11.43 -1.29
C GLU A 76 -9.10 -10.91 -2.48
N GLU A 77 -8.54 -9.91 -3.16
CA GLU A 77 -9.22 -9.29 -4.29
C GLU A 77 -9.37 -10.34 -5.39
N SER A 78 -10.57 -10.44 -5.96
CA SER A 78 -10.82 -11.40 -7.02
C SER A 78 -10.20 -10.93 -8.33
N HIS A 79 -9.56 -11.85 -9.05
CA HIS A 79 -9.05 -11.57 -10.39
C HIS A 79 -10.19 -11.15 -11.33
N TRP A 80 -9.91 -10.15 -12.16
CA TRP A 80 -10.85 -9.73 -13.19
C TRP A 80 -10.85 -10.72 -14.35
N ASN A 81 -12.03 -10.92 -14.94
CA ASN A 81 -12.18 -11.77 -16.13
C ASN A 81 -11.60 -11.13 -17.40
N GLN A 82 -11.38 -9.80 -17.39
CA GLN A 82 -10.88 -9.02 -18.52
C GLN A 82 -10.01 -7.86 -18.03
N SER A 83 -9.06 -7.43 -18.87
CA SER A 83 -8.24 -6.25 -18.60
C SER A 83 -9.11 -4.98 -18.57
N ARG A 84 -8.63 -3.97 -17.84
CA ARG A 84 -9.26 -2.65 -17.76
C ARG A 84 -8.22 -1.59 -18.10
N SER A 85 -8.69 -0.50 -18.68
CA SER A 85 -7.89 0.69 -18.97
C SER A 85 -8.59 1.90 -18.36
N VAL A 86 -7.81 2.77 -17.72
CA VAL A 86 -8.28 4.00 -17.08
C VAL A 86 -7.37 5.13 -17.51
N ASN A 87 -7.96 6.25 -17.88
CA ASN A 87 -7.24 7.49 -18.16
C ASN A 87 -7.56 8.49 -17.05
N ILE A 88 -6.50 9.02 -16.42
CA ILE A 88 -6.60 10.06 -15.40
C ILE A 88 -5.79 11.27 -15.85
N THR A 89 -6.22 12.45 -15.42
CA THR A 89 -5.52 13.71 -15.67
C THR A 89 -4.86 14.20 -14.40
N CYS A 90 -3.63 14.69 -14.52
CA CYS A 90 -2.93 15.37 -13.43
C CYS A 90 -2.73 16.85 -13.78
N SER A 91 -2.47 17.66 -12.75
CA SER A 91 -2.12 19.06 -12.95
C SER A 91 -0.82 19.19 -13.76
N PRO A 92 -0.73 20.16 -14.69
CA PRO A 92 0.47 20.36 -15.49
C PRO A 92 1.66 20.70 -14.58
N GLN A 93 2.82 20.11 -14.89
CA GLN A 93 4.06 20.40 -14.19
C GLN A 93 4.64 21.74 -14.66
N SER A 94 4.95 22.62 -13.71
CA SER A 94 5.40 24.00 -13.96
C SER A 94 6.70 24.10 -14.77
N PHE A 95 7.50 23.04 -14.80
CA PHE A 95 8.83 23.01 -15.42
C PHE A 95 8.87 22.28 -16.76
N VAL A 96 7.74 21.77 -17.25
CA VAL A 96 7.70 21.06 -18.54
C VAL A 96 7.36 22.03 -19.66
N VAL A 97 8.27 22.11 -20.63
CA VAL A 97 8.16 23.01 -21.79
C VAL A 97 7.14 22.51 -22.82
N ASP A 98 6.96 21.19 -22.94
CA ASP A 98 6.04 20.56 -23.89
C ASP A 98 5.02 19.69 -23.17
N SER A 99 3.78 20.18 -23.05
CA SER A 99 2.69 19.47 -22.38
C SER A 99 2.27 18.18 -23.08
N ASN A 100 2.68 17.94 -24.33
CA ASN A 100 2.38 16.70 -25.05
C ASN A 100 3.39 15.57 -24.75
N LYS A 101 4.43 15.83 -23.95
CA LYS A 101 5.47 14.85 -23.58
C LYS A 101 5.43 14.44 -22.10
N THR A 102 4.31 14.68 -21.42
CA THR A 102 4.12 14.39 -19.99
C THR A 102 3.28 13.15 -19.73
N THR A 103 2.87 12.43 -20.78
CA THR A 103 2.02 11.25 -20.63
C THR A 103 2.78 10.14 -19.90
N THR A 104 2.18 9.65 -18.82
CA THR A 104 2.65 8.44 -18.11
C THR A 104 1.68 7.31 -18.39
N VAL A 105 2.20 6.13 -18.71
CA VAL A 105 1.43 4.91 -18.94
C VAL A 105 2.03 3.80 -18.08
N SER A 106 1.18 3.09 -17.33
CA SER A 106 1.57 1.93 -16.55
C SER A 106 0.64 0.75 -16.83
N VAL A 107 1.17 -0.46 -16.66
CA VAL A 107 0.40 -1.71 -16.72
C VAL A 107 0.71 -2.50 -15.46
N SER A 108 -0.30 -2.72 -14.64
CA SER A 108 -0.17 -3.40 -13.34
C SER A 108 -0.93 -4.72 -13.35
N TYR A 109 -0.38 -5.73 -12.68
CA TYR A 109 -0.97 -7.05 -12.55
C TYR A 109 -1.27 -7.35 -11.08
N LEU A 110 -2.46 -7.89 -10.81
CA LEU A 110 -2.78 -8.44 -9.49
C LEU A 110 -2.00 -9.75 -9.30
N LEU A 111 -1.21 -9.82 -8.24
CA LEU A 111 -0.41 -10.99 -7.87
C LEU A 111 -1.02 -11.73 -6.67
N GLY A 112 -0.34 -12.76 -6.20
CA GLY A 112 -0.74 -13.56 -5.05
C GLY A 112 -0.69 -12.83 -3.71
N SER A 113 -1.16 -13.52 -2.67
CA SER A 113 -1.22 -13.02 -1.30
C SER A 113 0.17 -12.80 -0.71
N ILE A 114 0.44 -11.62 -0.15
CA ILE A 114 1.71 -11.34 0.57
C ILE A 114 1.94 -12.24 1.79
N ARG A 115 0.88 -12.95 2.24
CA ARG A 115 0.96 -13.96 3.30
C ARG A 115 1.74 -15.19 2.84
N ASN A 116 1.81 -15.45 1.54
CA ASN A 116 2.71 -16.44 0.96
C ASN A 116 4.10 -15.80 0.78
N THR A 117 4.90 -15.84 1.84
CA THR A 117 6.21 -15.17 1.87
C THR A 117 7.20 -15.75 0.87
N TRP A 118 7.10 -17.04 0.56
CA TRP A 118 7.95 -17.70 -0.44
C TRP A 118 7.63 -17.24 -1.85
N GLU A 119 6.35 -17.25 -2.24
CA GLU A 119 5.91 -16.74 -3.53
C GLU A 119 6.23 -15.25 -3.68
N THR A 120 5.98 -14.45 -2.64
CA THR A 120 6.33 -13.02 -2.62
C THR A 120 7.82 -12.80 -2.86
N PHE A 121 8.67 -13.60 -2.21
CA PHE A 121 10.12 -13.54 -2.42
C PHE A 121 10.50 -13.89 -3.86
N LEU A 122 9.92 -14.95 -4.44
CA LEU A 122 10.16 -15.31 -5.84
C LEU A 122 9.70 -14.23 -6.80
N LEU A 123 8.53 -13.64 -6.56
CA LEU A 123 7.99 -12.55 -7.37
C LEU A 123 8.90 -11.32 -7.32
N ASN A 124 9.47 -10.97 -6.16
CA ASN A 124 10.45 -9.89 -6.06
C ASN A 124 11.70 -10.16 -6.90
N ILE A 125 12.21 -11.40 -6.92
CA ILE A 125 13.33 -11.77 -7.80
C ILE A 125 12.92 -11.61 -9.27
N VAL A 126 11.73 -12.08 -9.64
CA VAL A 126 11.22 -11.96 -11.01
C VAL A 126 11.09 -10.49 -11.41
N CYS A 127 10.51 -9.63 -10.57
CA CYS A 127 10.44 -8.19 -10.81
C CYS A 127 11.83 -7.60 -11.05
N SER A 128 12.79 -7.89 -10.16
CA SER A 128 14.17 -7.43 -10.30
C SER A 128 14.80 -7.85 -11.64
N LEU A 129 14.63 -9.11 -12.05
CA LEU A 129 15.13 -9.61 -13.33
C LEU A 129 14.46 -8.93 -14.53
N LEU A 130 13.19 -8.52 -14.38
CA LEU A 130 12.39 -7.90 -15.43
C LEU A 130 12.69 -6.41 -15.61
N VAL A 131 13.03 -5.67 -14.55
CA VAL A 131 13.14 -4.20 -14.59
C VAL A 131 14.46 -3.58 -14.12
N ASP A 132 15.20 -4.18 -13.17
CA ASP A 132 16.20 -3.44 -12.35
C ASP A 132 17.49 -3.08 -13.08
N SER A 133 17.81 -3.72 -14.21
CA SER A 133 19.07 -3.49 -14.91
C SER A 133 18.85 -3.03 -16.34
N GLU A 134 19.86 -2.38 -16.92
CA GLU A 134 19.88 -2.03 -18.35
C GLU A 134 19.83 -3.26 -19.27
N LYS A 135 20.15 -4.43 -18.71
CA LYS A 135 20.08 -5.72 -19.41
C LYS A 135 18.72 -6.37 -19.30
N SER A 136 17.85 -5.87 -18.43
CA SER A 136 16.51 -6.41 -18.20
C SER A 136 15.64 -6.25 -19.45
N PRO A 137 14.67 -7.16 -19.66
CA PRO A 137 13.83 -7.14 -20.84
C PRO A 137 13.00 -5.86 -20.97
N PHE A 138 12.43 -5.33 -19.87
CA PHE A 138 11.65 -4.10 -19.96
C PHE A 138 12.52 -2.88 -20.21
N TYR A 139 13.71 -2.80 -19.62
CA TYR A 139 14.60 -1.66 -19.87
C TYR A 139 15.01 -1.61 -21.35
N LYS A 140 15.39 -2.77 -21.91
CA LYS A 140 15.75 -2.90 -23.33
C LYS A 140 14.62 -2.55 -24.30
N LYS A 141 13.37 -2.69 -23.88
CA LYS A 141 12.19 -2.52 -24.75
C LYS A 141 11.46 -1.20 -24.54
N LEU A 142 11.55 -0.59 -23.37
CA LEU A 142 10.85 0.65 -23.04
C LEU A 142 11.80 1.85 -22.99
N ILE A 143 12.97 1.68 -22.35
CA ILE A 143 13.89 2.78 -22.08
C ILE A 143 14.91 2.96 -23.22
N ILE A 144 15.60 1.89 -23.64
CA ILE A 144 16.60 1.97 -24.73
C ILE A 144 16.03 2.54 -26.03
N PRO A 145 14.83 2.13 -26.50
CA PRO A 145 14.24 2.67 -27.72
C PRO A 145 13.67 4.09 -27.54
N ASN A 146 13.78 4.67 -26.34
CA ASN A 146 13.30 6.00 -25.98
C ASN A 146 11.79 6.17 -26.19
N ILE A 147 11.00 5.15 -25.79
CA ILE A 147 9.52 5.22 -25.82
C ILE A 147 9.02 6.22 -24.76
N GLY A 148 9.70 6.25 -23.61
CA GLY A 148 9.50 7.22 -22.55
C GLY A 148 10.84 7.59 -21.92
N THR A 149 10.84 8.63 -21.08
CA THR A 149 12.05 9.13 -20.43
C THR A 149 12.50 8.25 -19.27
N ASN A 150 11.57 7.54 -18.61
CA ASN A 150 11.84 6.64 -17.51
C ASN A 150 10.65 5.66 -17.33
N TYR A 151 10.77 4.72 -16.38
CA TYR A 151 9.62 3.94 -15.92
C TYR A 151 8.56 4.82 -15.25
N SER A 152 7.32 4.34 -15.26
CA SER A 152 6.25 4.93 -14.45
C SER A 152 6.59 4.83 -12.95
N PRO A 153 6.03 5.71 -12.11
CA PRO A 153 6.09 5.55 -10.66
C PRO A 153 5.61 4.15 -10.23
N ASP A 154 6.13 3.66 -9.11
CA ASP A 154 5.75 2.37 -8.51
C ASP A 154 5.98 1.15 -9.42
N THR A 155 6.95 1.24 -10.34
CA THR A 155 7.41 0.11 -11.15
C THR A 155 8.40 -0.73 -10.36
N GLY A 156 8.18 -2.05 -10.30
CA GLY A 156 9.04 -3.00 -9.59
C GLY A 156 8.28 -3.72 -8.49
#